data_AF-A0A7Y9I3Y0-F1
#
_entry.id   AF-A0A7Y9I3Y0-F1
#
_cell.length_a   1.000
_cell.length_b   1.000
_cell.length_c   1.000
_cell.angle_alpha   90.00
_cell.angle_beta   90.00
_cell.angle_gamma   90.00
#
_symmetry.space_group_name_H-M   'P 1'
#
loop_
_entity.id
_entity.type
_entity.pdbx_description
1 polymer ?
#
loop_
_entity_poly.entity_id
_entity_poly.type
_entity_poly.pdbx_seq_one_letter_code
_entity_poly.pdbx_strand_id
1 'polypeptide(L)'
;MALVARDGGCSCPGCDRAPTWCERHHVIRWKDGGLTILGNLTLLCLHHHRNFLDRGWQVRINTDGLPEWIPPKYLDRDQKPLINNRILARIRQHPLLT
;
A
#
# COMPACT_ATOMS: atom_id res chain seq x y z
N MET A 1 -14.90 6.07 3.35
CA MET A 1 -14.08 6.20 2.12
C MET A 1 -13.38 4.86 1.86
N ALA A 2 -13.48 4.28 0.66
CA ALA A 2 -13.10 2.88 0.42
C ALA A 2 -11.62 2.54 0.72
N LEU A 3 -10.67 3.43 0.41
CA LEU A 3 -9.26 3.26 0.77
C LEU A 3 -9.02 3.21 2.28
N VAL A 4 -9.78 3.99 3.05
CA VAL A 4 -9.70 3.97 4.52
C VAL A 4 -10.20 2.64 5.08
N ALA A 5 -11.24 2.07 4.48
CA ALA A 5 -11.78 0.78 4.87
C ALA A 5 -10.77 -0.36 4.58
N ARG A 6 -10.16 -0.36 3.39
CA ARG A 6 -9.18 -1.36 2.96
C ARG A 6 -7.83 -1.22 3.69
N ASP A 7 -7.21 -0.05 3.63
CA ASP A 7 -5.82 0.15 4.07
C ASP A 7 -5.72 0.43 5.57
N GLY A 8 -6.74 1.06 6.16
CA GLY A 8 -6.81 1.39 7.58
C GLY A 8 -5.71 2.34 8.07
N GLY A 9 -4.92 2.94 7.17
CA GLY A 9 -3.74 3.75 7.46
C GLY A 9 -2.69 3.60 6.37
N CYS A 10 -1.45 3.97 6.65
CA CYS A 10 -0.34 3.77 5.72
C CYS A 10 -0.17 2.27 5.41
N SER A 11 -0.13 1.91 4.13
CA SER A 11 -0.06 0.52 3.68
C SER A 11 1.36 -0.06 3.68
N CYS A 12 2.40 0.78 3.77
CA CYS A 12 3.78 0.32 3.90
C CYS A 12 3.92 -0.68 5.09
N PRO A 13 4.61 -1.83 4.93
CA PRO A 13 4.73 -2.85 5.96
C PRO A 13 5.29 -2.29 7.27
N GLY A 14 4.66 -2.66 8.39
CA GLY A 14 5.09 -2.22 9.73
C GLY A 14 4.73 -0.77 10.10
N CYS A 15 4.20 0.05 9.17
CA CYS A 15 3.80 1.40 9.49
C CYS A 15 2.43 1.44 10.20
N ASP A 16 2.36 2.14 11.32
CA ASP A 16 1.18 2.25 12.19
C ASP A 16 0.34 3.53 11.96
N ARG A 17 0.82 4.48 11.15
CA ARG A 17 0.17 5.78 10.87
C ARG A 17 -1.29 5.63 10.44
N ALA A 18 -2.17 6.35 11.12
CA ALA A 18 -3.61 6.36 10.90
C ALA A 18 -3.99 7.03 9.57
N PRO A 19 -5.21 6.77 9.04
CA PRO A 19 -5.65 7.32 7.76
C PRO A 19 -5.62 8.85 7.67
N THR A 20 -5.85 9.55 8.78
CA THR A 20 -5.80 11.02 8.86
C THR A 20 -4.42 11.60 8.58
N TRP A 21 -3.36 10.79 8.66
CA TRP A 21 -1.98 11.16 8.35
C TRP A 21 -1.54 10.68 6.96
N CYS A 22 -2.47 10.18 6.15
CA CYS A 22 -2.18 9.52 4.89
C CYS A 22 -2.81 10.25 3.70
N GLU A 23 -2.12 10.17 2.59
CA GLU A 23 -2.56 10.64 1.28
C GLU A 23 -2.80 9.45 0.37
N ARG A 24 -3.61 9.65 -0.68
CA ARG A 24 -3.79 8.65 -1.73
C ARG A 24 -2.57 8.69 -2.64
N HIS A 25 -1.96 7.53 -2.83
CA HIS A 25 -0.82 7.32 -3.71
C HIS A 25 -1.24 6.49 -4.92
N HIS A 26 -0.93 6.97 -6.11
CA HIS A 26 -1.06 6.25 -7.37
C HIS A 26 0.09 5.27 -7.56
N VAL A 27 -0.21 3.97 -7.64
CA VAL A 27 0.77 2.90 -7.89
C VAL A 27 1.38 3.04 -9.28
N ILE A 28 0.54 3.06 -10.30
CA ILE A 28 0.86 3.56 -11.63
C ILE A 28 0.61 5.06 -11.58
N ARG A 29 1.64 5.86 -11.80
CA ARG A 29 1.55 7.32 -11.64
C ARG A 29 0.45 7.88 -12.55
N TRP A 30 -0.26 8.89 -12.05
CA TRP A 30 -1.28 9.58 -12.83
C TRP A 30 -0.74 10.10 -14.17
N LYS A 31 0.45 10.70 -14.18
CA LYS A 31 1.12 11.19 -15.40
C LYS A 31 1.46 10.10 -16.43
N ASP A 32 1.55 8.85 -15.98
CA ASP A 32 1.85 7.68 -16.81
C ASP A 32 0.54 6.97 -17.25
N GLY A 33 -0.61 7.63 -17.09
CA GLY A 33 -1.94 7.09 -17.44
C GLY A 33 -2.65 6.36 -16.29
N GLY A 34 -2.13 6.43 -15.07
CA GLY A 34 -2.71 5.76 -13.91
C GLY A 34 -4.10 6.28 -13.53
N LEU A 35 -5.09 5.38 -13.53
CA LEU A 35 -6.47 5.71 -13.17
C LEU A 35 -6.63 5.96 -11.65
N THR A 36 -7.57 6.83 -11.28
CA THR A 36 -7.96 7.08 -9.88
C THR A 36 -9.02 6.07 -9.45
N ILE A 37 -8.61 4.81 -9.28
CA ILE A 37 -9.47 3.68 -8.89
C ILE A 37 -8.81 2.87 -7.78
N LEU A 38 -9.58 2.08 -7.03
CA LEU A 38 -9.05 1.26 -5.92
C LEU A 38 -7.92 0.32 -6.37
N GLY A 39 -8.02 -0.24 -7.58
CA GLY A 39 -7.00 -1.10 -8.17
C GLY A 39 -5.67 -0.40 -8.53
N ASN A 40 -5.58 0.92 -8.35
CA ASN A 40 -4.36 1.69 -8.64
C ASN A 40 -4.00 2.69 -7.52
N LEU A 41 -4.69 2.63 -6.39
CA LEU A 41 -4.49 3.57 -5.28
C LEU A 41 -4.16 2.82 -3.99
N THR A 42 -3.34 3.42 -3.13
CA THR A 42 -3.16 3.01 -1.74
C THR A 42 -2.89 4.21 -0.83
N LEU A 43 -3.09 4.08 0.47
CA LEU A 43 -2.77 5.11 1.45
C LEU A 43 -1.31 5.07 1.86
N LEU A 44 -0.65 6.24 1.83
CA LEU A 44 0.70 6.42 2.34
C LEU A 44 0.78 7.62 3.28
N CYS A 45 1.49 7.48 4.40
CA CYS A 45 1.87 8.62 5.21
C CYS A 45 2.94 9.46 4.49
N LEU A 46 3.08 10.74 4.85
CA LEU A 46 4.00 11.66 4.18
C LEU A 46 5.44 11.12 4.05
N HIS A 47 5.94 10.46 5.10
CA HIS A 47 7.28 9.85 5.09
C HIS A 47 7.40 8.78 4.00
N HIS A 48 6.47 7.81 3.97
CA HIS A 48 6.53 6.75 2.98
C HIS A 48 6.19 7.27 1.59
N HIS A 49 5.25 8.20 1.46
CA HIS A 49 4.86 8.79 0.17
C HIS A 49 6.05 9.42 -0.56
N ARG A 50 6.97 10.05 0.17
CA ARG A 50 8.15 10.71 -0.40
C ARG A 50 9.34 9.79 -0.62
N ASN A 51 9.58 8.84 0.28
CA ASN A 51 10.89 8.21 0.37
C ASN A 51 10.92 6.73 -0.06
N PHE A 52 9.78 6.08 -0.28
CA PHE A 52 9.78 4.62 -0.46
C PHE A 52 10.59 4.19 -1.71
N LEU A 53 10.42 4.90 -2.82
CA LEU A 53 11.13 4.63 -4.08
C LEU A 53 12.65 4.80 -3.92
N ASP A 54 13.08 5.90 -3.29
CA ASP A 54 14.50 6.20 -3.06
C ASP A 54 15.15 5.16 -2.13
N ARG A 55 14.35 4.53 -1.28
CA ARG A 55 14.76 3.40 -0.43
C ARG A 55 14.62 2.04 -1.12
N GLY A 56 14.37 2.03 -2.43
CA GLY A 56 14.28 0.83 -3.27
C GLY A 56 13.05 -0.04 -3.04
N TRP A 57 12.06 0.45 -2.29
CA TRP A 57 10.77 -0.24 -2.14
C TRP A 57 9.92 -0.03 -3.39
N GLN A 58 9.11 -1.03 -3.71
CA GLN A 58 8.07 -0.92 -4.72
C GLN A 58 6.72 -1.32 -4.11
N VAL A 59 5.64 -0.84 -4.71
CA VAL A 59 4.28 -1.20 -4.32
C VAL A 59 3.49 -1.56 -5.56
N ARG A 60 2.61 -2.55 -5.47
CA ARG A 60 1.61 -2.87 -6.48
C ARG A 60 0.29 -3.27 -5.83
N ILE A 61 -0.80 -3.26 -6.58
CA ILE A 61 -2.05 -3.88 -6.14
C ILE A 61 -2.06 -5.33 -6.66
N ASN A 62 -2.24 -6.29 -5.76
CA ASN A 62 -2.27 -7.71 -6.10
C ASN A 62 -3.63 -8.14 -6.69
N THR A 63 -3.76 -9.42 -7.05
CA THR A 63 -5.00 -9.99 -7.62
C THR A 63 -6.20 -9.93 -6.67
N ASP A 64 -5.97 -9.83 -5.37
CA ASP A 64 -7.00 -9.70 -4.33
C ASP A 64 -7.35 -8.22 -4.04
N GLY A 65 -6.84 -7.28 -4.83
CA GLY A 65 -7.10 -5.85 -4.67
C GLY A 65 -6.31 -5.18 -3.54
N LEU A 66 -5.28 -5.84 -3.00
CA LEU A 66 -4.52 -5.39 -1.83
C LEU A 66 -3.19 -4.76 -2.19
N PRO A 67 -2.75 -3.71 -1.47
CA PRO A 67 -1.41 -3.17 -1.65
C PRO A 67 -0.36 -4.12 -1.09
N GLU A 68 0.46 -4.66 -1.98
CA GLU A 68 1.62 -5.47 -1.62
C GLU A 68 2.92 -4.72 -1.94
N TRP A 69 3.87 -4.85 -1.02
CA TRP A 69 5.12 -4.12 -1.00
C TRP A 69 6.29 -5.04 -1.24
N ILE A 70 7.12 -4.69 -2.20
CA ILE A 70 8.29 -5.46 -2.59
C ILE A 70 9.51 -4.77 -1.95
N PRO A 71 10.21 -5.44 -1.01
CA PRO A 71 11.38 -4.88 -0.37
C PRO A 71 12.55 -4.76 -1.35
N PRO A 72 13.51 -3.87 -1.09
CA PRO A 72 14.74 -3.80 -1.86
C PRO A 72 15.60 -5.05 -1.65
N LYS A 73 16.39 -5.44 -2.67
CA LYS A 73 17.23 -6.65 -2.64
C LYS A 73 18.24 -6.72 -1.49
N TYR A 74 18.66 -5.56 -0.97
CA TYR A 74 19.58 -5.51 0.17
C TYR A 74 18.90 -5.84 1.51
N LEU A 75 17.57 -5.68 1.59
CA LEU A 75 16.78 -6.03 2.76
C LEU A 75 16.28 -7.47 2.68
N ASP A 76 15.81 -7.88 1.51
CA ASP A 76 15.43 -9.26 1.20
C ASP A 76 15.86 -9.60 -0.22
N ARG A 77 16.80 -10.53 -0.35
CA ARG A 77 17.34 -10.95 -1.66
C ARG A 77 16.28 -11.59 -2.55
N ASP A 78 15.30 -12.26 -1.95
CA ASP A 78 14.19 -12.91 -2.65
C ASP A 78 13.08 -11.91 -3.01
N GLN A 79 13.14 -10.69 -2.45
CA GLN A 79 12.14 -9.64 -2.60
C GLN A 79 10.71 -10.13 -2.35
N LYS A 80 10.51 -10.90 -1.26
CA LYS A 80 9.20 -11.48 -0.93
C LYS A 80 8.19 -10.37 -0.70
N PRO A 81 7.05 -10.36 -1.42
CA PRO A 81 6.02 -9.35 -1.22
C PRO A 81 5.47 -9.38 0.21
N LEU A 82 5.22 -8.19 0.75
CA LEU A 82 4.71 -7.99 2.11
C LEU A 82 3.42 -7.16 2.07
N ILE A 83 2.42 -7.58 2.83
CA ILE A 83 1.22 -6.79 3.09
C ILE A 83 1.26 -6.34 4.54
N ASN A 84 0.89 -5.09 4.81
CA ASN A 84 0.82 -4.61 6.20
C ASN A 84 -0.20 -5.44 7.00
N ASN A 85 0.23 -5.96 8.16
CA ASN A 85 -0.58 -6.82 9.03
C ASN A 85 -1.94 -6.21 9.40
N ARG A 86 -2.05 -4.87 9.48
CA ARG A 86 -3.32 -4.18 9.71
C ARG A 86 -4.35 -4.52 8.61
N ILE A 87 -3.92 -4.55 7.35
CA ILE A 87 -4.78 -4.84 6.20
C ILE A 87 -5.23 -6.29 6.25
N LEU A 88 -4.31 -7.23 6.51
CA LEU A 88 -4.62 -8.65 6.67
C LEU A 88 -5.59 -8.92 7.84
N ALA A 89 -5.45 -8.19 8.95
CA ALA A 89 -6.38 -8.28 10.07
C ALA A 89 -7.78 -7.79 9.68
N ARG A 90 -7.88 -6.68 8.93
CA ARG A 90 -9.16 -6.11 8.48
C ARG A 90 -9.93 -7.02 7.54
N ILE A 91 -9.25 -7.64 6.58
CA ILE A 91 -9.89 -8.57 5.63
C ILE A 91 -10.42 -9.80 6.36
N ARG A 92 -9.65 -10.35 7.30
CA ARG A 92 -10.10 -11.48 8.13
C ARG A 92 -11.33 -11.15 8.97
N GLN A 93 -11.45 -9.90 9.43
CA GLN A 93 -12.59 -9.43 10.22
C GLN A 93 -13.81 -9.05 9.34
N HIS A 94 -13.56 -8.64 8.08
CA HIS A 94 -14.57 -8.13 7.16
C HIS A 94 -14.32 -8.65 5.74
N PRO A 95 -14.78 -9.88 5.42
CA PRO A 95 -14.48 -10.54 4.14
C PRO A 95 -15.10 -9.86 2.90
N LEU A 96 -15.93 -8.84 3.06
CA LEU A 96 -16.60 -8.10 1.97
C LEU A 96 -15.77 -6.91 1.44
N LEU A 97 -14.49 -6.78 1.82
CA LEU A 97 -13.62 -5.64 1.46
C LEU A 97 -12.71 -5.90 0.25
N THR A 98 -12.86 -7.04 -0.44
CA THR A 98 -12.16 -7.41 -1.69
C THR A 98 -13.00 -7.10 -2.92
#